data_AF-A0A6F8UVW4-F1
#
_entry.id   AF-A0A6F8UVW4-F1
#
_cell.length_a   1.000
_cell.length_b   1.000
_cell.length_c   1.000
_cell.angle_alpha   90.00
_cell.angle_beta   90.00
_cell.angle_gamma   90.00
#
_symmetry.space_group_name_H-M   'P 1'
#
loop_
_entity.id
_entity.type
_entity.pdbx_description
1 polymer ?
#
loop_
_entity_poly.entity_id
_entity_poly.type
_entity_poly.pdbx_seq_one_letter_code
_entity_poly.pdbx_strand_id
1 'polypeptide(L)'
;MTHLGARGSNALKGLDILQTMTWMTAFEYEQLQALNAWTGRNDLVGLRHIDEFNQTAGRNLGFRHQGDARHTLLVNLRLLDVLLDHHTGVLGRARYGLRLHMDSDQRYEATGRAKSRAA
;
A
#
# COMPACT_ATOMS: atom_id res chain seq x y z
N MET A 1 -10.20 -14.06 -1.78
CA MET A 1 -10.52 -13.92 -0.34
C MET A 1 -10.53 -12.43 -0.03
N THR A 2 -11.63 -11.85 0.45
CA THR A 2 -11.70 -10.42 0.79
C THR A 2 -11.34 -10.21 2.27
N HIS A 3 -10.78 -9.05 2.65
CA HIS A 3 -10.32 -8.79 4.02
C HIS A 3 -11.42 -8.97 5.08
N LEU A 4 -12.67 -8.63 4.74
CA LEU A 4 -13.85 -8.86 5.59
C LEU A 4 -14.13 -10.36 5.80
N GLY A 5 -13.95 -11.19 4.77
CA GLY A 5 -14.19 -12.64 4.85
C GLY A 5 -13.12 -13.41 5.63
N ALA A 6 -12.00 -12.78 5.98
CA ALA A 6 -10.88 -13.38 6.71
C ALA A 6 -10.77 -12.90 8.17
N ARG A 7 -11.82 -12.27 8.72
CA ARG A 7 -11.84 -11.85 10.14
C ARG A 7 -11.85 -13.08 11.06
N GLY A 8 -10.80 -13.25 11.86
CA GLY A 8 -10.62 -14.41 12.76
C GLY A 8 -9.91 -15.62 12.16
N SER A 9 -9.57 -15.61 10.86
CA SER A 9 -8.82 -16.70 10.23
C SER A 9 -7.31 -16.52 10.42
N ASN A 10 -6.66 -17.54 11.00
CA ASN A 10 -5.21 -17.63 11.13
C ASN A 10 -4.54 -18.34 9.93
N ALA A 11 -5.29 -18.61 8.86
CA ALA A 11 -4.81 -19.41 7.72
C ALA A 11 -3.59 -18.81 6.99
N LEU A 12 -3.30 -17.52 7.22
CA LEU A 12 -2.21 -16.79 6.59
C LEU A 12 -0.94 -16.71 7.47
N LYS A 13 -1.02 -17.18 8.72
CA LYS A 13 0.06 -16.98 9.71
C LYS A 13 1.29 -17.79 9.33
N GLY A 14 2.44 -17.12 9.24
CA GLY A 14 3.73 -17.77 9.02
C GLY A 14 3.95 -18.32 7.59
N LEU A 15 3.15 -17.89 6.62
CA LEU A 15 3.29 -18.29 5.23
C LEU A 15 3.95 -17.18 4.41
N ASP A 16 4.73 -17.55 3.40
CA ASP A 16 5.17 -16.61 2.38
C ASP A 16 3.96 -16.16 1.56
N ILE A 17 3.68 -14.85 1.57
CA ILE A 17 2.53 -14.27 0.88
C ILE A 17 2.98 -13.26 -0.15
N LEU A 18 2.36 -13.35 -1.32
CA LEU A 18 2.36 -12.32 -2.33
C LEU A 18 1.01 -11.59 -2.29
N GLN A 19 1.03 -10.30 -1.99
CA GLN A 19 -0.15 -9.44 -2.05
C GLN A 19 -0.02 -8.45 -3.19
N THR A 20 -1.03 -8.41 -4.05
CA THR A 20 -1.15 -7.41 -5.12
C THR A 20 -1.89 -6.18 -4.61
N MET A 21 -1.27 -5.01 -4.72
CA MET A 21 -1.85 -3.71 -4.47
C MET A 21 -2.08 -3.01 -5.81
N THR A 22 -3.30 -3.16 -6.32
CA THR A 22 -3.75 -2.49 -7.53
C THR A 22 -4.49 -1.21 -7.18
N TRP A 23 -4.74 -0.38 -8.19
CA TRP A 23 -5.64 0.76 -8.03
C TRP A 23 -7.03 0.28 -7.60
N MET A 24 -7.67 1.05 -6.71
CA MET A 24 -9.04 0.79 -6.29
C MET A 24 -10.04 1.05 -7.43
N THR A 25 -11.29 0.64 -7.23
CA THR A 25 -12.36 0.92 -8.19
C THR A 25 -12.59 2.42 -8.32
N ALA A 26 -13.07 2.88 -9.48
CA ALA A 26 -13.38 4.30 -9.71
C ALA A 26 -14.38 4.83 -8.66
N PHE A 27 -15.38 4.03 -8.31
CA PHE A 27 -16.38 4.38 -7.30
C PHE A 27 -15.79 4.55 -5.89
N GLU A 28 -14.87 3.68 -5.46
CA GLU A 28 -14.20 3.84 -4.17
C GLU A 28 -13.28 5.06 -4.17
N TYR A 29 -12.57 5.29 -5.29
CA TYR A 29 -11.71 6.45 -5.45
C TYR A 29 -12.49 7.77 -5.37
N GLU A 30 -13.61 7.89 -6.09
CA GLU A 30 -14.46 9.08 -6.06
C GLU A 30 -14.97 9.40 -4.65
N GLN A 31 -15.38 8.39 -3.89
CA GLN A 31 -15.81 8.58 -2.51
C GLN A 31 -14.69 9.08 -1.60
N LEU A 32 -13.49 8.49 -1.71
CA LEU A 32 -12.34 8.94 -0.92
C LEU A 32 -11.89 10.34 -1.32
N GLN A 33 -12.00 10.71 -2.59
CA GLN A 33 -11.68 12.06 -3.06
C GLN A 33 -12.70 13.10 -2.61
N ALA A 34 -13.99 12.76 -2.60
CA ALA A 34 -15.02 13.62 -2.01
C ALA A 34 -14.77 13.84 -0.51
N LEU A 35 -14.40 12.79 0.22
CA LEU A 35 -14.04 12.88 1.64
C LEU A 35 -12.77 13.70 1.88
N ASN A 36 -11.76 13.54 1.03
CA ASN A 36 -10.55 14.37 1.04
C ASN A 36 -10.94 15.85 0.92
N ALA A 37 -11.74 16.20 -0.08
CA ALA A 37 -12.22 17.57 -0.30
C ALA A 37 -13.01 18.10 0.89
N TRP A 38 -13.91 17.30 1.46
CA TRP A 38 -14.70 17.68 2.63
C TRP A 38 -13.85 17.93 3.88
N THR A 39 -12.82 17.11 4.10
CA THR A 39 -12.00 17.13 5.33
C THR A 39 -10.75 17.99 5.20
N GLY A 40 -10.50 18.60 4.02
CA GLY A 40 -9.26 19.32 3.73
C GLY A 40 -8.03 18.41 3.69
N ARG A 41 -8.22 17.12 3.43
CA ARG A 41 -7.16 16.10 3.32
C ARG A 41 -6.87 15.79 1.86
N ASN A 42 -5.77 15.09 1.62
CA ASN A 42 -5.37 14.61 0.30
C ASN A 42 -4.79 13.18 0.34
N ASP A 43 -4.91 12.50 1.48
CA ASP A 43 -4.14 11.28 1.79
C ASP A 43 -5.01 10.03 1.96
N LEU A 44 -6.34 10.16 1.94
CA LEU A 44 -7.26 9.05 2.25
C LEU A 44 -7.12 7.85 1.30
N VAL A 45 -6.82 8.09 0.02
CA VAL A 45 -6.55 7.03 -0.98
C VAL A 45 -5.34 6.20 -0.56
N GLY A 46 -4.24 6.84 -0.18
CA GLY A 46 -3.06 6.14 0.31
C GLY A 46 -3.33 5.42 1.63
N LEU A 47 -4.05 6.07 2.55
CA LEU A 47 -4.35 5.50 3.86
C LEU A 47 -5.19 4.23 3.76
N ARG A 48 -6.15 4.19 2.82
CA ARG A 48 -6.97 3.01 2.54
C ARG A 48 -6.10 1.80 2.17
N HIS A 49 -5.12 1.99 1.29
CA HIS A 49 -4.20 0.94 0.87
C HIS A 49 -3.25 0.50 1.99
N ILE A 50 -2.74 1.44 2.79
CA ILE A 50 -1.92 1.11 3.96
C ILE A 50 -2.71 0.35 5.01
N ASP A 51 -4.00 0.65 5.20
CA ASP A 51 -4.86 -0.10 6.09
C ASP A 51 -5.04 -1.55 5.62
N GLU A 52 -5.30 -1.79 4.33
CA GLU A 52 -5.37 -3.15 3.75
C GLU A 52 -4.10 -3.94 3.96
N PHE A 53 -2.96 -3.31 3.67
CA PHE A 53 -1.65 -3.88 3.93
C PHE A 53 -1.45 -4.22 5.42
N ASN A 54 -1.74 -3.28 6.32
CA ASN A 54 -1.59 -3.50 7.76
C ASN A 54 -2.47 -4.66 8.24
N GLN A 55 -3.67 -4.80 7.67
CA GLN A 55 -4.60 -5.88 8.00
C GLN A 55 -4.12 -7.26 7.52
N THR A 56 -3.49 -7.36 6.34
CA THR A 56 -2.95 -8.63 5.83
C THR A 56 -1.64 -9.00 6.51
N ALA A 57 -0.70 -8.05 6.59
CA ALA A 57 0.57 -8.24 7.28
C ALA A 57 0.36 -8.57 8.76
N GLY A 58 -0.64 -7.96 9.40
CA GLY A 58 -1.12 -8.30 10.74
C GLY A 58 -1.45 -9.78 10.93
N ARG A 59 -2.10 -10.38 9.94
CA ARG A 59 -2.50 -11.80 9.97
C ARG A 59 -1.37 -12.75 9.56
N ASN A 60 -0.47 -12.31 8.68
CA ASN A 60 0.68 -13.10 8.23
C ASN A 60 1.80 -13.10 9.28
N LEU A 61 2.41 -11.93 9.47
CA LEU A 61 3.64 -11.74 10.25
C LEU A 61 3.36 -11.70 11.76
N GLY A 62 2.08 -11.56 12.14
CA GLY A 62 1.65 -11.39 13.52
C GLY A 62 1.99 -10.02 14.09
N PHE A 63 1.68 -9.83 15.37
CA PHE A 63 2.04 -8.62 16.12
C PHE A 63 3.56 -8.63 16.35
N ARG A 64 4.29 -7.77 15.61
CA ARG A 64 5.75 -7.55 15.72
C ARG A 64 6.68 -8.62 15.12
N HIS A 65 6.27 -9.29 14.03
CA HIS A 65 7.13 -10.17 13.21
C HIS A 65 7.82 -11.28 14.03
N GLN A 66 7.14 -12.43 14.17
CA GLN A 66 7.61 -13.54 15.01
C GLN A 66 8.30 -14.70 14.26
N GLY A 67 8.64 -14.59 12.97
CA GLY A 67 9.26 -15.70 12.22
C GLY A 67 9.85 -15.32 10.86
N ASP A 68 10.28 -16.32 10.07
CA ASP A 68 10.95 -16.16 8.76
C ASP A 68 10.03 -15.83 7.58
N ALA A 69 8.72 -15.71 7.81
CA ALA A 69 7.73 -15.53 6.75
C ALA A 69 7.93 -14.20 6.00
N ARG A 70 7.89 -14.27 4.67
CA ARG A 70 8.05 -13.11 3.79
C ARG A 70 6.71 -12.63 3.27
N HIS A 71 6.41 -11.36 3.52
CA HIS A 71 5.24 -10.69 2.92
C HIS A 71 5.71 -9.76 1.80
N THR A 72 5.50 -10.18 0.56
CA THR A 72 5.88 -9.42 -0.64
C THR A 72 4.68 -8.64 -1.18
N LEU A 73 4.90 -7.36 -1.48
CA LEU A 73 3.91 -6.48 -2.11
C LEU A 73 4.24 -6.29 -3.58
N LEU A 74 3.29 -6.57 -4.46
CA LEU A 74 3.32 -6.14 -5.86
C LEU A 74 2.46 -4.90 -6.00
N VAL A 75 3.10 -3.75 -6.18
CA VAL A 75 2.44 -2.45 -6.19
C VAL A 75 2.40 -1.90 -7.61
N ASN A 76 1.23 -1.47 -8.06
CA ASN A 76 1.13 -0.70 -9.30
C ASN A 76 1.97 0.58 -9.21
N LEU A 77 2.77 0.91 -10.24
CA LEU A 77 3.68 2.08 -10.19
C LEU A 77 2.97 3.40 -9.90
N ARG A 78 1.75 3.62 -10.43
CA ARG A 78 0.99 4.84 -10.13
C ARG A 78 0.52 4.90 -8.68
N LEU A 79 0.21 3.74 -8.10
CA LEU A 79 -0.10 3.65 -6.67
C LEU A 79 1.15 3.89 -5.83
N LEU A 80 2.29 3.39 -6.28
CA LEU A 80 3.55 3.62 -5.59
C LEU A 80 3.90 5.10 -5.50
N ASP A 81 3.65 5.89 -6.55
CA ASP A 81 3.83 7.35 -6.53
C ASP A 81 2.97 8.00 -5.42
N VAL A 82 1.71 7.57 -5.26
CA VAL A 82 0.81 8.06 -4.21
C VAL A 82 1.31 7.66 -2.82
N LEU A 83 1.82 6.45 -2.65
CA LEU A 83 2.33 5.98 -1.37
C LEU A 83 3.63 6.70 -0.98
N LEU A 84 4.51 6.96 -1.95
CA LEU A 84 5.79 7.64 -1.76
C LEU A 84 5.67 9.17 -1.62
N ASP A 85 4.49 9.75 -1.86
CA ASP A 85 4.29 11.19 -1.73
C ASP A 85 4.60 11.66 -0.29
N HIS A 86 5.73 12.34 -0.14
CA HIS A 86 6.23 12.82 1.13
C HIS A 86 5.33 13.89 1.75
N HIS A 87 4.54 14.62 0.97
CA HIS A 87 3.62 15.63 1.50
C HIS A 87 2.48 15.00 2.30
N THR A 88 2.06 13.79 1.92
CA THR A 88 0.98 13.06 2.60
C THR A 88 1.49 12.16 3.71
N GLY A 89 2.75 11.71 3.63
CA GLY A 89 3.41 10.94 4.69
C GLY A 89 2.75 9.59 4.99
N VAL A 90 2.01 9.04 4.02
CA VAL A 90 1.14 7.86 4.21
C VAL A 90 1.94 6.63 4.58
N LEU A 91 3.11 6.41 3.96
CA LEU A 91 3.99 5.29 4.32
C LEU A 91 4.42 5.30 5.80
N GLY A 92 4.48 6.46 6.44
CA GLY A 92 4.74 6.56 7.88
C GLY A 92 3.65 5.92 8.75
N ARG A 93 2.49 5.60 8.18
CA ARG A 93 1.39 4.89 8.86
C ARG A 93 1.45 3.36 8.68
N ALA A 94 2.42 2.85 7.92
CA ALA A 94 2.68 1.43 7.84
C ALA A 94 3.17 0.92 9.21
N ARG A 95 2.58 -0.18 9.69
CA ARG A 95 2.98 -0.80 10.98
C ARG A 95 4.21 -1.71 10.86
N TYR A 96 4.60 -2.01 9.63
CA TYR A 96 5.70 -2.91 9.30
C TYR A 96 6.71 -2.15 8.44
N GLY A 97 8.00 -2.45 8.64
CA GLY A 97 9.06 -1.89 7.80
C GLY A 97 8.93 -2.38 6.36
N LEU A 98 9.03 -1.46 5.41
CA LEU A 98 8.95 -1.76 3.98
C LEU A 98 10.33 -1.59 3.34
N ARG A 99 10.73 -2.56 2.53
CA ARG A 99 11.91 -2.46 1.67
C ARG A 99 11.46 -2.48 0.22
N LEU A 100 11.79 -1.40 -0.49
CA LEU A 100 11.49 -1.27 -1.90
C LEU A 100 12.50 -2.05 -2.73
N HIS A 101 12.00 -2.96 -3.57
CA HIS A 101 12.80 -3.68 -4.55
C HIS A 101 12.31 -3.26 -5.94
N MET A 102 13.16 -2.52 -6.66
CA MET A 102 12.92 -2.11 -8.04
C MET A 102 14.09 -2.56 -8.91
N ASP A 103 13.79 -3.03 -10.11
CA ASP A 103 14.79 -3.21 -11.17
C ASP A 103 15.20 -1.85 -11.80
N SER A 104 16.17 -1.90 -12.71
CA SER A 104 16.74 -0.73 -13.38
C SER A 104 15.69 0.08 -14.15
N ASP A 105 14.77 -0.60 -14.82
CA ASP A 105 13.77 0.01 -15.70
C ASP A 105 12.64 0.65 -14.88
N GLN A 106 12.20 -0.02 -13.83
CA GLN A 106 11.22 0.48 -12.85
C GLN A 106 11.74 1.73 -12.13
N ARG A 107 13.04 1.78 -11.79
CA ARG A 107 13.65 3.00 -11.22
C ARG A 107 13.63 4.15 -12.20
N TYR A 108 13.93 3.88 -13.48
CA TYR A 108 13.90 4.89 -14.53
C TYR A 108 12.47 5.42 -14.73
N GLU A 109 11.45 4.56 -14.77
CA GLU A 109 10.06 5.01 -14.92
C GLU A 109 9.56 5.84 -13.73
N ALA A 110 9.89 5.43 -12.50
CA ALA A 110 9.51 6.14 -11.28
C ALA A 110 10.20 7.52 -11.19
N THR A 111 11.49 7.61 -11.52
CA THR A 111 12.25 8.88 -11.45
C THR A 111 12.10 9.76 -12.70
N GLY A 112 11.92 9.16 -13.87
CA GLY A 112 11.79 9.85 -15.16
C GLY A 112 10.49 10.63 -15.29
N ARG A 113 9.36 10.08 -14.79
CA ARG A 113 8.08 10.81 -14.75
C ARG A 113 8.07 11.99 -13.80
N ALA A 114 8.82 11.91 -12.70
CA ALA A 114 8.97 13.02 -11.76
C ALA A 114 9.68 14.22 -12.42
N LYS A 115 10.66 13.97 -13.29
CA LYS A 115 11.37 15.03 -14.03
C LYS A 115 10.55 15.65 -15.16
N SER A 116 9.74 14.87 -15.87
CA SER A 116 8.95 15.38 -17.01
C SER A 116 7.74 16.23 -16.61
N ARG A 117 7.31 16.19 -15.34
CA ARG A 117 6.21 17.02 -14.81
C ARG A 117 6.67 18.33 -14.16
N ALA A 118 7.97 18.53 -14.00
CA ALA A 118 8.57 19.72 -13.40
C ALA A 118 9.12 20.72 -14.45
N ALA A 119 8.88 20.46 -15.74
CA ALA A 119 9.20 21.32 -16.88
C ALA A 119 7.90 21.76 -17.56
#